data_AF-A0A8D1FRG2-F1
#
_entry.id   AF-A0A8D1FRG2-F1
#
_cell.length_a   1.000
_cell.length_b   1.000
_cell.length_c   1.000
_cell.angle_alpha   90.00
_cell.angle_beta   90.00
_cell.angle_gamma   90.00
#
_symmetry.space_group_name_H-M   'P 1'
#
loop_
_entity.id
_entity.type
_entity.pdbx_description
1 polymer ?
#
loop_
_entity_poly.entity_id
_entity_poly.type
_entity_poly.pdbx_seq_one_letter_code
_entity_poly.pdbx_strand_id
1 'polypeptide(L)'
;MDTVRIAVVGAGVMGLSTAVCIFKLVPGCSITVISDKFTPETTSDVAAGMLIPPVYPDTPIHKQKQWFKDTFDHLFAIANSAEAKDAGVLLVSGVKGSGGLVLTRRVEDLWELHPSFNIVVNCSGLGSKQLVGDMEIFPVRGQVLKVQAPWVKHFIRDGSGLTYIYPGIANVTLGGTRQKGDWNLSPNAEISKQILSRCCALEPSLRGACDIREKGPRWHIDLQPWAGPARSLDEEALRFLRYISTIQIACDHMSADSLATDSSPTKKPWSVCLDDRFGLAHQIHSKQCRLYSLGLGSDDTRFEVGMANDGCEVHRFDPSVKSAHVLENERLWYHRLSINWRDPHPAVAAQKPYSSTRKLRTILNEFGHHKIDILKADLESAEWKVLENLILEDVLEQIGQLIFEIHLHWPGFEVSGSDSSVVRFWYSLLKELELQDFRLFHSYKDLSKPQIFLRKNIFNASSCYTLSWVNTRWK
;
A
#
# COMPACT_ATOMS: atom_id res chain seq x y z
N MET A 1 -32.66 -35.23 -2.86
CA MET A 1 -31.44 -35.45 -2.06
C MET A 1 -31.06 -34.10 -1.52
N ASP A 2 -30.92 -33.97 -0.20
CA ASP A 2 -30.74 -32.67 0.43
C ASP A 2 -29.27 -32.24 0.38
N THR A 3 -29.04 -30.99 -0.02
CA THR A 3 -27.68 -30.45 -0.22
C THR A 3 -26.94 -30.35 1.11
N VAL A 4 -25.84 -31.09 1.26
CA VAL A 4 -25.06 -31.13 2.51
C VAL A 4 -24.29 -29.81 2.68
N ARG A 5 -24.62 -29.02 3.70
CA ARG A 5 -23.98 -27.72 3.97
C ARG A 5 -22.75 -27.90 4.85
N ILE A 6 -21.58 -27.45 4.42
CA ILE A 6 -20.30 -27.66 5.10
C ILE A 6 -19.63 -26.30 5.34
N ALA A 7 -19.24 -26.02 6.58
CA ALA A 7 -18.40 -24.87 6.91
C ALA A 7 -16.94 -25.31 7.06
N VAL A 8 -16.01 -24.49 6.56
CA VAL A 8 -14.57 -24.63 6.81
C VAL A 8 -14.09 -23.36 7.50
N VAL A 9 -13.54 -23.47 8.71
CA VAL A 9 -13.17 -22.33 9.55
C VAL A 9 -11.67 -22.05 9.41
N GLY A 10 -11.30 -20.84 8.99
CA GLY A 10 -9.95 -20.42 8.64
C GLY A 10 -9.71 -20.43 7.14
N ALA A 11 -9.19 -19.32 6.59
CA ALA A 11 -8.96 -19.13 5.15
C ALA A 11 -7.47 -19.07 4.75
N GLY A 12 -6.58 -19.58 5.60
CA GLY A 12 -5.21 -19.91 5.18
C GLY A 12 -5.19 -21.10 4.21
N VAL A 13 -3.99 -21.43 3.70
CA VAL A 13 -3.80 -22.47 2.68
C VAL A 13 -4.44 -23.82 3.02
N MET A 14 -4.43 -24.22 4.30
CA MET A 14 -5.05 -25.46 4.77
C MET A 14 -6.58 -25.45 4.65
N GLY A 15 -7.24 -24.34 4.99
CA GLY A 15 -8.70 -24.24 4.90
C GLY A 15 -9.19 -24.18 3.46
N LEU A 16 -8.54 -23.36 2.63
CA LEU A 16 -8.89 -23.25 1.21
C LEU A 16 -8.64 -24.56 0.44
N SER A 17 -7.52 -25.24 0.66
CA SER A 17 -7.26 -26.56 0.04
C SER A 17 -8.23 -27.62 0.54
N THR A 18 -8.54 -27.65 1.83
CA THR A 18 -9.52 -28.60 2.40
C THR A 18 -10.92 -28.38 1.82
N ALA A 19 -11.37 -27.13 1.68
CA ALA A 19 -12.64 -26.80 1.01
C ALA A 19 -12.68 -27.33 -0.43
N VAL A 20 -11.60 -27.15 -1.20
CA VAL A 20 -11.49 -27.66 -2.58
C VAL A 20 -11.50 -29.18 -2.65
N CYS A 21 -10.82 -29.87 -1.72
CA CYS A 21 -10.83 -31.33 -1.64
C CYS A 21 -12.23 -31.85 -1.30
N ILE A 22 -12.93 -31.26 -0.32
CA ILE A 22 -14.30 -31.66 0.04
C ILE A 22 -15.25 -31.43 -1.14
N PHE A 23 -15.14 -30.31 -1.86
CA PHE A 23 -15.99 -30.01 -3.03
C PHE A 23 -15.87 -31.06 -4.14
N LYS A 24 -14.64 -31.57 -4.35
CA LYS A 24 -14.36 -32.60 -5.35
C LYS A 24 -14.75 -34.02 -4.90
N LEU A 25 -14.80 -34.28 -3.59
CA LEU A 25 -15.00 -35.62 -3.02
C LEU A 25 -16.41 -35.88 -2.48
N VAL A 26 -17.22 -34.85 -2.23
CA VAL A 26 -18.56 -34.98 -1.65
C VAL A 26 -19.63 -34.49 -2.65
N PRO A 27 -20.27 -35.39 -3.42
CA PRO A 27 -21.34 -35.02 -4.35
C PRO A 27 -22.51 -34.32 -3.65
N GLY A 28 -23.04 -33.26 -4.24
CA GLY A 28 -24.18 -32.53 -3.69
C GLY A 28 -23.90 -31.74 -2.40
N CYS A 29 -22.63 -31.43 -2.10
CA CYS A 29 -22.30 -30.52 -1.00
C CYS A 29 -22.37 -29.04 -1.42
N SER A 30 -22.55 -28.17 -0.43
CA SER A 30 -22.41 -26.72 -0.54
C SER A 30 -21.43 -26.26 0.54
N ILE A 31 -20.38 -25.54 0.15
CA ILE A 31 -19.25 -25.22 1.04
C ILE A 31 -19.12 -23.72 1.26
N THR A 32 -18.95 -23.35 2.53
CA THR A 32 -18.72 -21.99 3.00
C THR A 32 -17.42 -21.93 3.80
N VAL A 33 -16.39 -21.25 3.27
CA VAL A 33 -15.19 -20.93 4.04
C VAL A 33 -15.45 -19.68 4.87
N ILE A 34 -15.21 -19.73 6.19
CA ILE A 34 -15.46 -18.68 7.19
C ILE A 34 -14.13 -18.35 7.88
N SER A 35 -13.74 -17.08 7.98
CA SER A 35 -12.48 -16.68 8.63
C SER A 35 -12.55 -15.23 9.12
N ASP A 36 -11.76 -14.88 10.13
CA ASP A 36 -11.55 -13.48 10.52
C ASP A 36 -10.69 -12.73 9.49
N LYS A 37 -9.72 -13.44 8.88
CA LYS A 37 -8.77 -12.92 7.89
C LYS A 37 -8.69 -13.79 6.64
N PHE A 38 -8.38 -13.16 5.51
CA PHE A 38 -8.20 -13.75 4.19
C PHE A 38 -6.93 -13.17 3.56
N THR A 39 -6.44 -13.78 2.48
CA THR A 39 -5.38 -13.19 1.63
C THR A 39 -5.68 -11.72 1.34
N PRO A 40 -4.75 -10.78 1.60
CA PRO A 40 -3.32 -10.97 1.91
C PRO A 40 -2.93 -11.01 3.41
N GLU A 41 -3.89 -11.14 4.33
CA GLU A 41 -3.69 -10.93 5.78
C GLU A 41 -3.53 -12.22 6.62
N THR A 42 -3.40 -13.39 6.01
CA THR A 42 -3.20 -14.65 6.75
C THR A 42 -1.71 -14.97 6.96
N THR A 43 -1.42 -15.87 7.91
CA THR A 43 -0.06 -16.43 8.08
C THR A 43 0.44 -17.16 6.82
N SER A 44 -0.44 -17.56 5.90
CA SER A 44 -0.05 -18.21 4.64
C SER A 44 0.52 -17.21 3.63
N ASP A 45 0.08 -15.96 3.66
CA ASP A 45 0.51 -14.89 2.75
C ASP A 45 1.91 -14.35 3.12
N VAL A 46 2.22 -14.38 4.42
CA VAL A 46 3.54 -14.05 4.97
C VAL A 46 4.56 -15.18 4.73
N ALA A 47 4.10 -16.41 4.45
CA ALA A 47 4.95 -17.57 4.29
C ALA A 47 5.99 -17.40 3.17
N ALA A 48 7.11 -18.12 3.31
CA ALA A 48 8.24 -17.99 2.38
C ALA A 48 8.05 -18.78 1.05
N GLY A 49 6.92 -19.47 0.87
CA GLY A 49 6.47 -20.05 -0.41
C GLY A 49 7.12 -21.36 -0.88
N MET A 50 8.29 -21.75 -0.35
CA MET A 50 9.00 -22.96 -0.81
C MET A 50 8.43 -24.25 -0.20
N LEU A 51 8.07 -25.21 -1.07
CA LEU A 51 7.62 -26.55 -0.68
C LEU A 51 8.82 -27.46 -0.31
N ILE A 52 9.30 -27.35 0.93
CA ILE A 52 10.36 -28.20 1.49
C ILE A 52 9.78 -28.94 2.70
N PRO A 53 9.80 -30.29 2.76
CA PRO A 53 9.17 -31.04 3.85
C PRO A 53 10.04 -30.96 5.12
N PRO A 54 9.54 -30.38 6.24
CA PRO A 54 10.14 -30.61 7.54
C PRO A 54 9.77 -32.01 8.04
N VAL A 55 10.63 -32.60 8.89
CA VAL A 55 10.28 -33.84 9.58
C VAL A 55 9.44 -33.52 10.80
N TYR A 56 8.20 -33.97 10.81
CA TYR A 56 7.32 -33.92 11.99
C TYR A 56 7.64 -35.13 12.89
N PRO A 57 7.91 -34.97 14.20
CA PRO A 57 8.26 -36.10 15.07
C PRO A 57 7.10 -37.10 15.21
N ASP A 58 5.88 -36.59 15.38
CA ASP A 58 4.72 -37.35 15.87
C ASP A 58 3.86 -37.93 14.72
N THR A 59 4.29 -37.77 13.48
CA THR A 59 3.61 -38.29 12.28
C THR A 59 4.45 -39.39 11.62
N PRO A 60 3.91 -40.58 11.30
CA PRO A 60 4.66 -41.62 10.60
C PRO A 60 5.26 -41.13 9.28
N ILE A 61 6.56 -41.35 9.08
CA ILE A 61 7.33 -40.81 7.93
C ILE A 61 6.76 -41.20 6.57
N HIS A 62 6.07 -42.34 6.45
CA HIS A 62 5.38 -42.73 5.23
C HIS A 62 4.18 -41.81 4.90
N LYS A 63 3.42 -41.35 5.90
CA LYS A 63 2.34 -40.37 5.70
C LYS A 63 2.89 -39.01 5.30
N GLN A 64 3.98 -38.56 5.94
CA GLN A 64 4.66 -37.30 5.56
C GLN A 64 5.12 -37.33 4.10
N LYS A 65 5.75 -38.44 3.67
CA LYS A 65 6.16 -38.64 2.26
C LYS A 65 4.97 -38.69 1.31
N GLN A 66 3.88 -39.37 1.69
CA GLN A 66 2.66 -39.46 0.88
C GLN A 66 2.02 -38.08 0.69
N TRP A 67 1.77 -37.35 1.79
CA TRP A 67 1.22 -35.99 1.72
C TRP A 67 2.12 -35.04 0.92
N PHE A 68 3.44 -35.10 1.10
CA PHE A 68 4.37 -34.30 0.29
C PHE A 68 4.30 -34.66 -1.19
N LYS A 69 4.21 -35.95 -1.54
CA LYS A 69 4.08 -36.40 -2.94
C LYS A 69 2.75 -35.95 -3.55
N ASP A 70 1.62 -36.23 -2.89
CA ASP A 70 0.30 -35.88 -3.43
C ASP A 70 0.11 -34.37 -3.55
N THR A 71 0.67 -33.61 -2.61
CA THR A 71 0.84 -32.17 -2.73
C THR A 71 1.70 -31.85 -3.95
N PHE A 72 2.94 -32.33 -4.03
CA PHE A 72 3.85 -32.04 -5.15
C PHE A 72 3.29 -32.40 -6.52
N ASP A 73 2.51 -33.48 -6.66
CA ASP A 73 1.95 -33.95 -7.93
C ASP A 73 0.70 -33.16 -8.35
N HIS A 74 -0.22 -32.86 -7.41
CA HIS A 74 -1.30 -31.91 -7.71
C HIS A 74 -0.71 -30.53 -8.05
N LEU A 75 0.34 -30.16 -7.31
CA LEU A 75 1.12 -28.97 -7.58
C LEU A 75 1.87 -29.09 -8.95
N PHE A 76 2.25 -30.29 -9.40
CA PHE A 76 2.95 -30.44 -10.67
C PHE A 76 2.08 -30.02 -11.86
N ALA A 77 0.79 -30.35 -11.81
CA ALA A 77 -0.15 -30.08 -12.89
C ALA A 77 -0.28 -28.58 -13.25
N ILE A 78 -0.53 -27.70 -12.28
CA ILE A 78 -0.96 -26.32 -12.56
C ILE A 78 0.22 -25.39 -12.92
N ALA A 79 1.48 -25.81 -12.74
CA ALA A 79 2.61 -25.09 -13.38
C ALA A 79 2.77 -25.36 -14.87
N ASN A 80 2.14 -26.42 -15.36
CA ASN A 80 2.10 -26.76 -16.78
C ASN A 80 0.76 -26.33 -17.41
N SER A 81 -0.05 -25.50 -16.73
CA SER A 81 -1.33 -24.96 -17.20
C SER A 81 -1.34 -23.43 -17.28
N ALA A 82 -2.37 -22.85 -17.91
CA ALA A 82 -2.43 -21.40 -18.21
C ALA A 82 -2.68 -20.54 -16.96
N GLU A 83 -3.42 -21.09 -15.99
CA GLU A 83 -3.76 -20.49 -14.68
C GLU A 83 -2.51 -20.31 -13.78
N ALA A 84 -1.34 -20.68 -14.30
CA ALA A 84 -0.07 -20.60 -13.66
C ALA A 84 0.21 -19.23 -13.03
N LYS A 85 0.07 -18.13 -13.77
CA LYS A 85 0.46 -16.81 -13.23
C LYS A 85 -0.42 -16.42 -12.03
N ASP A 86 -1.69 -16.77 -12.09
CA ASP A 86 -2.72 -16.31 -11.15
C ASP A 86 -2.79 -17.21 -9.90
N ALA A 87 -2.42 -18.49 -10.03
CA ALA A 87 -2.24 -19.41 -8.90
C ALA A 87 -0.99 -19.10 -8.03
N GLY A 88 -0.27 -18.01 -8.26
CA GLY A 88 0.72 -17.43 -7.33
C GLY A 88 2.05 -18.20 -7.12
N VAL A 89 2.17 -19.44 -7.57
CA VAL A 89 3.43 -20.21 -7.53
C VAL A 89 4.21 -20.03 -8.85
N LEU A 90 5.37 -20.66 -9.02
CA LEU A 90 6.17 -20.59 -10.26
C LEU A 90 6.94 -21.90 -10.44
N LEU A 91 7.29 -22.25 -11.69
CA LEU A 91 8.19 -23.39 -11.96
C LEU A 91 9.65 -22.96 -11.69
N VAL A 92 10.08 -23.03 -10.43
CA VAL A 92 11.41 -22.57 -9.97
C VAL A 92 12.34 -23.76 -9.70
N SER A 93 12.29 -24.79 -10.56
CA SER A 93 12.66 -26.16 -10.19
C SER A 93 11.91 -26.64 -8.92
N GLY A 94 10.60 -26.40 -8.91
CA GLY A 94 9.59 -26.65 -7.85
C GLY A 94 8.21 -26.17 -8.35
N VAL A 95 7.06 -26.59 -7.77
CA VAL A 95 5.75 -26.63 -8.50
C VAL A 95 4.49 -26.22 -7.65
N LYS A 96 3.26 -26.15 -8.23
CA LYS A 96 2.15 -25.14 -8.04
C LYS A 96 0.62 -25.55 -7.99
N GLY A 97 -0.29 -24.85 -7.25
CA GLY A 97 -1.77 -25.07 -7.39
C GLY A 97 -2.77 -24.15 -6.63
N SER A 98 -4.09 -24.33 -6.85
CA SER A 98 -5.26 -23.51 -6.38
C SER A 98 -6.60 -24.32 -6.43
N GLY A 99 -7.83 -23.89 -6.06
CA GLY A 99 -8.44 -22.65 -5.50
C GLY A 99 -10.01 -22.81 -5.38
N GLY A 100 -10.76 -21.97 -4.62
CA GLY A 100 -12.22 -22.17 -4.32
C GLY A 100 -12.99 -20.92 -3.77
N LEU A 101 -14.23 -21.09 -3.26
CA LEU A 101 -15.17 -20.00 -2.84
C LEU A 101 -15.14 -19.64 -1.34
N VAL A 102 -15.51 -18.39 -0.97
CA VAL A 102 -14.99 -17.65 0.21
C VAL A 102 -16.03 -16.70 0.88
N LEU A 103 -16.10 -16.62 2.23
CA LEU A 103 -16.98 -15.69 2.99
C LEU A 103 -16.36 -15.14 4.30
N THR A 104 -16.36 -13.82 4.52
CA THR A 104 -15.68 -13.15 5.66
C THR A 104 -16.52 -13.02 6.93
N ARG A 105 -16.06 -13.60 8.06
CA ARG A 105 -16.66 -13.49 9.42
C ARG A 105 -15.74 -14.13 10.47
N ARG A 106 -15.49 -13.44 11.59
CA ARG A 106 -14.90 -14.05 12.79
C ARG A 106 -15.89 -15.03 13.44
N VAL A 107 -15.39 -16.18 13.89
CA VAL A 107 -16.09 -17.18 14.70
C VAL A 107 -15.54 -17.08 16.12
N GLU A 108 -16.41 -17.15 17.14
CA GLU A 108 -16.03 -17.14 18.57
C GLU A 108 -16.25 -18.51 19.22
N ASP A 109 -17.29 -19.25 18.81
CA ASP A 109 -17.60 -20.62 19.24
C ASP A 109 -18.09 -21.42 18.02
N LEU A 110 -17.62 -22.65 17.81
CA LEU A 110 -18.06 -23.48 16.68
C LEU A 110 -19.58 -23.78 16.68
N TRP A 111 -20.27 -23.70 17.83
CA TRP A 111 -21.72 -23.87 17.91
C TRP A 111 -22.52 -22.78 17.19
N GLU A 112 -21.95 -21.61 16.93
CA GLU A 112 -22.60 -20.54 16.14
C GLU A 112 -22.87 -20.95 14.68
N LEU A 113 -22.26 -22.05 14.23
CA LEU A 113 -22.35 -22.58 12.86
C LEU A 113 -23.40 -23.70 12.73
N HIS A 114 -23.71 -24.41 13.82
CA HIS A 114 -24.62 -25.57 13.84
C HIS A 114 -26.02 -25.30 13.23
N PRO A 115 -26.67 -24.13 13.42
CA PRO A 115 -27.97 -23.85 12.78
C PRO A 115 -27.91 -23.78 11.24
N SER A 116 -26.73 -23.54 10.66
CA SER A 116 -26.55 -23.29 9.22
C SER A 116 -25.74 -24.36 8.49
N PHE A 117 -24.97 -25.19 9.19
CA PHE A 117 -24.04 -26.15 8.61
C PHE A 117 -24.15 -27.52 9.26
N ASN A 118 -24.16 -28.56 8.42
CA ASN A 118 -24.24 -29.96 8.83
C ASN A 118 -22.89 -30.51 9.30
N ILE A 119 -21.78 -29.96 8.80
CA ILE A 119 -20.40 -30.32 9.14
C ILE A 119 -19.58 -29.03 9.29
N VAL A 120 -18.71 -28.99 10.30
CA VAL A 120 -17.73 -27.91 10.50
C VAL A 120 -16.32 -28.52 10.46
N VAL A 121 -15.43 -27.93 9.67
CA VAL A 121 -14.02 -28.35 9.55
C VAL A 121 -13.13 -27.23 10.08
N ASN A 122 -12.48 -27.45 11.22
CA ASN A 122 -11.59 -26.47 11.83
C ASN A 122 -10.21 -26.46 11.16
N CYS A 123 -9.84 -25.34 10.55
CA CYS A 123 -8.54 -25.06 9.94
C CYS A 123 -7.97 -23.71 10.43
N SER A 124 -8.38 -23.26 11.63
CA SER A 124 -8.06 -21.92 12.19
C SER A 124 -6.62 -21.72 12.64
N GLY A 125 -5.76 -22.75 12.56
CA GLY A 125 -4.36 -22.69 12.99
C GLY A 125 -4.24 -22.30 14.46
N LEU A 126 -3.45 -21.27 14.77
CA LEU A 126 -3.29 -20.74 16.13
C LEU A 126 -4.62 -20.32 16.79
N GLY A 127 -5.66 -20.01 16.01
CA GLY A 127 -7.01 -19.75 16.53
C GLY A 127 -7.66 -20.94 17.25
N SER A 128 -7.19 -22.17 17.01
CA SER A 128 -7.71 -23.38 17.68
C SER A 128 -7.47 -23.35 19.20
N LYS A 129 -6.47 -22.61 19.67
CA LYS A 129 -6.23 -22.38 21.11
C LYS A 129 -7.42 -21.69 21.80
N GLN A 130 -8.10 -20.79 21.08
CA GLN A 130 -9.29 -20.10 21.57
C GLN A 130 -10.57 -20.87 21.20
N LEU A 131 -10.68 -21.37 19.97
CA LEU A 131 -11.91 -21.97 19.43
C LEU A 131 -12.23 -23.38 19.97
N VAL A 132 -11.22 -24.18 20.34
CA VAL A 132 -11.41 -25.56 20.83
C VAL A 132 -10.57 -25.89 22.07
N GLY A 133 -9.93 -24.89 22.69
CA GLY A 133 -9.13 -25.07 23.91
C GLY A 133 -7.82 -25.84 23.69
N ASP A 134 -7.27 -25.84 22.47
CA ASP A 134 -5.98 -26.49 22.19
C ASP A 134 -4.84 -25.81 22.96
N MET A 135 -4.37 -26.49 24.01
CA MET A 135 -3.28 -25.99 24.86
C MET A 135 -1.89 -26.45 24.40
N GLU A 136 -1.80 -27.45 23.51
CA GLU A 136 -0.54 -27.94 22.94
C GLU A 136 -0.01 -27.01 21.85
N ILE A 137 -0.88 -26.29 21.14
CA ILE A 137 -0.48 -25.32 20.11
C ILE A 137 0.10 -24.02 20.73
N PHE A 138 1.23 -23.58 20.16
CA PHE A 138 1.94 -22.35 20.52
C PHE A 138 2.57 -21.69 19.28
N PRO A 139 2.78 -20.37 19.25
CA PRO A 139 3.40 -19.70 18.11
C PRO A 139 4.89 -20.01 18.02
N VAL A 140 5.40 -20.11 16.80
CA VAL A 140 6.83 -20.00 16.49
C VAL A 140 6.99 -18.83 15.53
N ARG A 141 7.28 -17.66 16.07
CA ARG A 141 7.44 -16.43 15.28
C ARG A 141 8.67 -16.55 14.38
N GLY A 142 8.48 -16.21 13.10
CA GLY A 142 9.55 -16.10 12.12
C GLY A 142 9.46 -14.76 11.40
N GLN A 143 10.50 -13.94 11.55
CA GLN A 143 10.65 -12.71 10.78
C GLN A 143 11.33 -13.00 9.44
N VAL A 144 10.89 -12.33 8.39
CA VAL A 144 11.44 -12.39 7.02
C VAL A 144 11.51 -10.99 6.42
N LEU A 145 12.35 -10.79 5.42
CA LEU A 145 12.41 -9.60 4.58
C LEU A 145 11.91 -9.96 3.17
N LYS A 146 11.29 -9.01 2.49
CA LYS A 146 10.96 -9.09 1.06
C LYS A 146 11.81 -8.03 0.35
N VAL A 147 12.57 -8.40 -0.68
CA VAL A 147 13.52 -7.49 -1.36
C VAL A 147 13.39 -7.58 -2.88
N GLN A 148 13.69 -6.47 -3.56
CA GLN A 148 13.76 -6.38 -5.01
C GLN A 148 15.15 -6.80 -5.51
N ALA A 149 15.29 -8.09 -5.84
CA ALA A 149 16.51 -8.65 -6.43
C ALA A 149 16.17 -9.59 -7.61
N PRO A 150 15.62 -9.06 -8.73
CA PRO A 150 15.08 -9.88 -9.82
C PRO A 150 16.10 -10.75 -10.55
N TRP A 151 17.40 -10.53 -10.34
CA TRP A 151 18.48 -11.40 -10.83
C TRP A 151 18.63 -12.71 -10.06
N VAL A 152 18.17 -12.79 -8.80
CA VAL A 152 18.20 -14.03 -8.02
C VAL A 152 17.12 -14.99 -8.54
N LYS A 153 17.55 -16.06 -9.23
CA LYS A 153 16.65 -17.07 -9.82
C LYS A 153 16.65 -18.44 -9.12
N HIS A 154 17.64 -18.69 -8.25
CA HIS A 154 17.78 -19.95 -7.52
C HIS A 154 17.53 -19.73 -6.03
N PHE A 155 17.03 -20.76 -5.35
CA PHE A 155 16.87 -20.72 -3.90
C PHE A 155 18.16 -21.18 -3.19
N ILE A 156 18.46 -20.56 -2.05
CA ILE A 156 19.57 -20.96 -1.17
C ILE A 156 19.01 -21.19 0.24
N ARG A 157 19.51 -22.21 0.93
CA ARG A 157 19.10 -22.57 2.31
C ARG A 157 20.26 -23.19 3.06
N ASP A 158 20.53 -22.74 4.27
CA ASP A 158 21.54 -23.33 5.14
C ASP A 158 21.05 -24.64 5.80
N GLY A 159 21.99 -25.44 6.32
CA GLY A 159 21.66 -26.71 6.98
C GLY A 159 20.82 -26.56 8.25
N SER A 160 20.84 -25.38 8.90
CA SER A 160 19.97 -25.07 10.04
C SER A 160 18.52 -24.75 9.63
N GLY A 161 18.35 -24.25 8.40
CA GLY A 161 17.13 -23.63 7.90
C GLY A 161 16.76 -22.33 8.63
N LEU A 162 17.72 -21.66 9.28
CA LEU A 162 17.59 -20.31 9.85
C LEU A 162 18.10 -19.24 8.89
N THR A 163 18.78 -19.62 7.80
CA THR A 163 19.22 -18.70 6.75
C THR A 163 18.76 -19.23 5.39
N TYR A 164 17.91 -18.46 4.72
CA TYR A 164 17.33 -18.84 3.43
C TYR A 164 17.00 -17.64 2.55
N ILE A 165 17.13 -17.86 1.24
CA ILE A 165 16.95 -16.88 0.17
C ILE A 165 16.05 -17.56 -0.86
N TYR A 166 14.79 -17.18 -0.93
CA TYR A 166 13.78 -17.83 -1.78
C TYR A 166 13.23 -16.83 -2.82
N PRO A 167 13.52 -16.99 -4.12
CA PRO A 167 13.00 -16.11 -5.16
C PRO A 167 11.50 -16.35 -5.38
N GLY A 168 10.69 -15.29 -5.26
CA GLY A 168 9.26 -15.28 -5.59
C GLY A 168 8.95 -14.45 -6.83
N ILE A 169 7.70 -14.48 -7.29
CA ILE A 169 7.26 -13.84 -8.55
C ILE A 169 7.53 -12.33 -8.56
N ALA A 170 7.24 -11.65 -7.44
CA ALA A 170 7.34 -10.18 -7.34
C ALA A 170 8.44 -9.70 -6.38
N ASN A 171 8.93 -10.55 -5.48
CA ASN A 171 9.96 -10.21 -4.47
C ASN A 171 10.76 -11.46 -4.12
N VAL A 172 12.04 -11.30 -3.78
CA VAL A 172 12.84 -12.36 -3.13
C VAL A 172 12.57 -12.32 -1.63
N THR A 173 12.35 -13.48 -1.00
CA THR A 173 12.15 -13.61 0.45
C THR A 173 13.47 -14.00 1.11
N LEU A 174 13.97 -13.15 2.00
CA LEU A 174 15.13 -13.43 2.86
C LEU A 174 14.64 -13.82 4.25
N GLY A 175 15.20 -14.85 4.87
CA GLY A 175 14.81 -15.25 6.21
C GLY A 175 15.88 -16.07 6.94
N GLY A 176 15.71 -16.34 8.23
CA GLY A 176 14.63 -15.87 9.09
C GLY A 176 14.92 -16.10 10.57
N THR A 177 13.87 -16.19 11.38
CA THR A 177 13.95 -16.59 12.80
C THR A 177 12.99 -17.73 13.13
N ARG A 178 13.15 -18.33 14.33
CA ARG A 178 12.26 -19.36 14.90
C ARG A 178 12.12 -19.15 16.41
N GLN A 179 11.37 -18.13 16.81
CA GLN A 179 11.20 -17.74 18.21
C GLN A 179 9.96 -18.43 18.80
N LYS A 180 10.17 -19.51 19.56
CA LYS A 180 9.09 -20.26 20.23
C LYS A 180 8.42 -19.39 21.30
N GLY A 181 7.09 -19.39 21.34
CA GLY A 181 6.28 -18.70 22.34
C GLY A 181 6.20 -17.18 22.18
N ASP A 182 6.89 -16.59 21.19
CA ASP A 182 6.84 -15.16 20.91
C ASP A 182 5.56 -14.83 20.12
N TRP A 183 4.70 -14.00 20.72
CA TRP A 183 3.45 -13.50 20.12
C TRP A 183 3.60 -12.12 19.46
N ASN A 184 4.79 -11.51 19.49
CA ASN A 184 5.00 -10.14 19.01
C ASN A 184 4.90 -10.04 17.48
N LEU A 185 3.92 -9.29 16.98
CA LEU A 185 3.72 -9.10 15.55
C LEU A 185 4.58 -7.96 14.95
N SER A 186 5.16 -7.09 15.78
CA SER A 186 6.02 -6.00 15.30
C SER A 186 7.35 -6.53 14.74
N PRO A 187 7.83 -6.03 13.59
CA PRO A 187 9.20 -6.30 13.13
C PRO A 187 10.25 -5.79 14.12
N ASN A 188 11.36 -6.51 14.26
CA ASN A 188 12.51 -6.08 15.04
C ASN A 188 13.67 -5.71 14.11
N ALA A 189 14.14 -4.46 14.14
CA ALA A 189 15.15 -3.95 13.22
C ALA A 189 16.52 -4.62 13.36
N GLU A 190 16.89 -5.08 14.56
CA GLU A 190 18.14 -5.81 14.77
C GLU A 190 18.06 -7.22 14.16
N ILE A 191 16.90 -7.88 14.27
CA ILE A 191 16.63 -9.14 13.54
C ILE A 191 16.67 -8.92 12.02
N SER A 192 16.18 -7.78 11.50
CA SER A 192 16.28 -7.45 10.07
C SER A 192 17.74 -7.40 9.61
N LYS A 193 18.58 -6.62 10.29
CA LYS A 193 20.03 -6.52 10.00
C LYS A 193 20.74 -7.86 10.06
N GLN A 194 20.39 -8.70 11.04
CA GLN A 194 20.97 -10.04 11.18
C GLN A 194 20.53 -11.00 10.08
N ILE A 195 19.27 -10.97 9.64
CA ILE A 195 18.79 -11.75 8.48
C ILE A 195 19.52 -11.29 7.21
N LEU A 196 19.57 -9.97 6.98
CA LEU A 196 20.18 -9.37 5.79
C LEU A 196 21.68 -9.71 5.72
N SER A 197 22.41 -9.53 6.83
CA SER A 197 23.85 -9.86 6.94
C SER A 197 24.14 -11.33 6.59
N ARG A 198 23.37 -12.28 7.15
CA ARG A 198 23.55 -13.71 6.81
C ARG A 198 23.19 -14.02 5.36
N CYS A 199 22.17 -13.39 4.79
CA CYS A 199 21.79 -13.60 3.39
C CYS A 199 22.82 -13.01 2.42
N CYS A 200 23.32 -11.80 2.67
CA CYS A 200 24.37 -11.15 1.87
C CYS A 200 25.77 -11.78 2.04
N ALA A 201 25.93 -12.71 2.98
CA ALA A 201 27.10 -13.59 3.10
C ALA A 201 26.95 -14.88 2.27
N LEU A 202 25.73 -15.34 2.00
CA LEU A 202 25.45 -16.50 1.13
C LEU A 202 25.32 -16.09 -0.35
N GLU A 203 24.73 -14.94 -0.62
CA GLU A 203 24.53 -14.38 -1.98
C GLU A 203 24.99 -12.92 -2.01
N PRO A 204 26.27 -12.65 -2.35
CA PRO A 204 26.82 -11.30 -2.35
C PRO A 204 26.13 -10.31 -3.29
N SER A 205 25.44 -10.77 -4.36
CA SER A 205 24.70 -9.87 -5.26
C SER A 205 23.50 -9.20 -4.59
N LEU A 206 23.01 -9.72 -3.45
CA LEU A 206 21.98 -9.04 -2.64
C LEU A 206 22.44 -7.67 -2.13
N ARG A 207 23.75 -7.40 -2.05
CA ARG A 207 24.26 -6.06 -1.66
C ARG A 207 23.74 -4.94 -2.58
N GLY A 208 23.61 -5.21 -3.89
CA GLY A 208 23.02 -4.25 -4.83
C GLY A 208 21.52 -3.99 -4.62
N ALA A 209 20.82 -4.85 -3.87
CA ALA A 209 19.46 -4.64 -3.39
C ALA A 209 19.40 -4.03 -1.96
N CYS A 210 20.54 -3.79 -1.30
CA CYS A 210 20.62 -3.23 0.05
C CYS A 210 20.83 -1.71 0.08
N ASP A 211 21.34 -1.10 -1.01
CA ASP A 211 21.40 0.36 -1.15
C ASP A 211 20.01 0.97 -1.47
N ILE A 212 19.04 0.13 -1.84
CA ILE A 212 17.62 0.45 -1.73
C ILE A 212 17.26 0.38 -0.24
N ARG A 213 16.82 1.51 0.33
CA ARG A 213 16.51 1.72 1.76
C ARG A 213 15.75 0.54 2.39
N GLU A 214 16.01 0.23 3.67
CA GLU A 214 15.25 -0.78 4.45
C GLU A 214 13.74 -0.47 4.48
N LYS A 215 13.02 -0.94 3.47
CA LYS A 215 11.57 -0.79 3.31
C LYS A 215 10.92 -2.15 3.06
N GLY A 216 10.77 -2.91 4.13
CA GLY A 216 9.66 -3.87 4.20
C GLY A 216 8.33 -3.09 4.12
N PRO A 217 7.23 -3.72 3.67
CA PRO A 217 5.95 -3.02 3.51
C PRO A 217 5.55 -2.32 4.80
N ARG A 218 5.41 -0.99 4.74
CA ARG A 218 5.07 -0.18 5.91
C ARG A 218 3.56 -0.20 6.08
N TRP A 219 3.09 -0.85 7.14
CA TRP A 219 1.66 -1.07 7.38
C TRP A 219 0.97 0.06 8.14
N HIS A 220 1.73 1.04 8.67
CA HIS A 220 1.20 2.20 9.40
C HIS A 220 2.21 3.35 9.44
N ILE A 221 1.70 4.56 9.66
CA ILE A 221 2.52 5.77 9.89
C ILE A 221 2.94 5.81 11.36
N ASP A 222 4.23 6.04 11.62
CA ASP A 222 4.76 6.22 12.97
C ASP A 222 4.37 7.60 13.51
N LEU A 223 3.35 7.64 14.38
CA LEU A 223 2.85 8.88 14.95
C LEU A 223 3.93 9.59 15.79
N GLN A 224 4.33 10.79 15.34
CA GLN A 224 5.26 11.68 16.03
C GLN A 224 4.87 11.85 17.51
N PRO A 225 5.80 12.12 18.45
CA PRO A 225 5.45 12.40 19.85
C PRO A 225 4.38 13.49 19.98
N TRP A 226 3.60 13.47 21.07
CA TRP A 226 2.66 14.56 21.37
C TRP A 226 3.37 15.91 21.46
N ALA A 227 2.74 16.98 20.98
CA ALA A 227 3.31 18.32 20.96
C ALA A 227 3.66 18.87 22.36
N GLY A 228 2.93 18.45 23.39
CA GLY A 228 3.22 18.74 24.78
C GLY A 228 2.56 17.74 25.74
N PRO A 229 2.76 17.89 27.06
CA PRO A 229 2.30 16.93 28.06
C PRO A 229 0.78 16.90 28.22
N ALA A 230 0.08 18.00 27.89
CA ALA A 230 -1.37 18.07 27.99
C ALA A 230 -2.09 17.31 26.86
N ARG A 231 -1.39 17.02 25.75
CA ARG A 231 -1.94 16.36 24.54
C ARG A 231 -3.12 17.14 23.96
N SER A 232 -3.10 18.47 24.13
CA SER A 232 -4.24 19.33 23.83
C SER A 232 -4.38 19.58 22.33
N LEU A 233 -5.54 20.08 21.91
CA LEU A 233 -5.71 20.54 20.54
C LEU A 233 -4.81 21.75 20.26
N ASP A 234 -4.61 22.62 21.24
CA ASP A 234 -3.89 23.88 21.08
C ASP A 234 -2.38 23.66 20.89
N GLU A 235 -1.78 22.71 21.63
CA GLU A 235 -0.38 22.31 21.47
C GLU A 235 -0.14 21.72 20.06
N GLU A 236 -1.00 20.80 19.62
CA GLU A 236 -0.89 20.13 18.33
C GLU A 236 -1.18 21.07 17.15
N ALA A 237 -2.23 21.89 17.25
CA ALA A 237 -2.60 22.85 16.22
C ALA A 237 -1.55 23.96 16.07
N LEU A 238 -0.99 24.48 17.17
CA LEU A 238 0.10 25.46 17.09
C LEU A 238 1.35 24.85 16.45
N ARG A 239 1.70 23.60 16.78
CA ARG A 239 2.80 22.86 16.15
C ARG A 239 2.58 22.67 14.64
N PHE A 240 1.38 22.26 14.25
CA PHE A 240 1.00 22.01 12.87
C PHE A 240 0.91 23.29 12.02
N LEU A 241 0.25 24.34 12.53
CA LEU A 241 0.12 25.63 11.85
C LEU A 241 1.48 26.32 11.69
N ARG A 242 2.35 26.24 12.71
CA ARG A 242 3.74 26.70 12.61
C ARG A 242 4.51 25.93 11.54
N TYR A 243 4.32 24.61 11.42
CA TYR A 243 4.95 23.81 10.37
C TYR A 243 4.55 24.31 8.98
N ILE A 244 3.24 24.34 8.67
CA ILE A 244 2.77 24.68 7.31
C ILE A 244 3.00 26.16 6.95
N SER A 245 3.27 27.03 7.93
CA SER A 245 3.63 28.44 7.71
C SER A 245 5.14 28.72 7.76
N THR A 246 5.99 27.71 8.01
CA THR A 246 7.45 27.89 8.03
C THR A 246 8.08 27.26 6.79
N ILE A 247 8.55 28.11 5.87
CA ILE A 247 9.30 27.67 4.69
C ILE A 247 10.61 26.98 5.13
N GLN A 248 10.88 25.80 4.56
CA GLN A 248 11.97 24.91 4.95
C GLN A 248 13.16 24.99 3.99
N ILE A 249 12.93 25.42 2.75
CA ILE A 249 13.96 25.68 1.74
C ILE A 249 13.52 26.87 0.89
N ALA A 250 14.43 27.81 0.61
CA ALA A 250 14.14 28.86 -0.35
C ALA A 250 14.05 28.26 -1.77
N CYS A 251 13.17 28.82 -2.60
CA CYS A 251 13.21 28.66 -4.04
C CYS A 251 13.33 30.06 -4.64
N ASP A 252 14.38 30.29 -5.44
CA ASP A 252 14.71 31.63 -5.93
C ASP A 252 13.96 31.94 -7.24
N HIS A 253 13.72 30.92 -8.06
CA HIS A 253 12.95 30.98 -9.30
C HIS A 253 11.65 30.18 -9.14
N MET A 254 10.54 30.87 -8.87
CA MET A 254 9.22 30.25 -8.77
C MET A 254 8.36 30.60 -9.98
N SER A 255 7.70 29.59 -10.58
CA SER A 255 6.56 29.86 -11.47
C SER A 255 5.27 29.65 -10.70
N ALA A 256 4.41 30.66 -10.74
CA ALA A 256 3.11 30.68 -10.09
C ALA A 256 2.11 31.41 -10.99
N ASP A 257 1.62 30.72 -12.02
CA ASP A 257 0.43 31.10 -12.82
C ASP A 257 0.49 32.52 -13.46
N SER A 258 1.70 33.02 -13.72
CA SER A 258 2.00 34.44 -13.99
C SER A 258 2.29 34.77 -15.46
N LEU A 259 1.45 34.28 -16.38
CA LEU A 259 1.40 34.72 -17.79
C LEU A 259 -0.01 35.15 -18.22
N ALA A 260 -0.67 35.95 -17.37
CA ALA A 260 -1.84 36.74 -17.73
C ALA A 260 -1.70 38.16 -17.15
N THR A 261 -1.94 39.18 -17.98
CA THR A 261 -1.72 40.60 -17.62
C THR A 261 -2.87 41.23 -16.81
N ASP A 262 -3.56 40.44 -15.98
CA ASP A 262 -4.71 40.87 -15.18
C ASP A 262 -4.40 40.86 -13.68
N SER A 263 -4.30 42.06 -13.10
CA SER A 263 -3.97 42.29 -11.69
C SER A 263 -5.16 42.02 -10.75
N SER A 264 -5.66 40.78 -10.71
CA SER A 264 -6.67 40.32 -9.75
C SER A 264 -6.01 39.54 -8.59
N PRO A 265 -5.96 40.09 -7.36
CA PRO A 265 -5.24 39.48 -6.22
C PRO A 265 -6.03 38.35 -5.54
N THR A 266 -6.79 37.57 -6.29
CA THR A 266 -7.92 36.77 -5.80
C THR A 266 -7.91 35.30 -6.24
N LYS A 267 -6.84 34.83 -6.89
CA LYS A 267 -6.72 33.43 -7.34
C LYS A 267 -5.61 32.67 -6.62
N LYS A 268 -5.90 31.39 -6.35
CA LYS A 268 -5.07 30.39 -5.67
C LYS A 268 -3.83 30.03 -6.51
N PRO A 269 -2.59 30.30 -6.06
CA PRO A 269 -1.39 30.04 -6.84
C PRO A 269 -0.93 28.57 -6.75
N TRP A 270 -0.82 27.90 -7.90
CA TRP A 270 -0.21 26.58 -8.01
C TRP A 270 1.30 26.74 -8.28
N SER A 271 2.08 26.93 -7.20
CA SER A 271 3.48 27.31 -7.27
C SER A 271 4.43 26.10 -7.48
N VAL A 272 5.23 26.13 -8.54
CA VAL A 272 6.37 25.19 -8.80
C VAL A 272 7.72 25.87 -8.60
N CYS A 273 8.74 25.10 -8.23
CA CYS A 273 10.12 25.59 -8.10
C CYS A 273 10.95 25.26 -9.34
N LEU A 274 11.59 26.27 -9.93
CA LEU A 274 12.35 26.18 -11.18
C LEU A 274 13.87 26.37 -10.99
N ASP A 275 14.39 26.40 -9.76
CA ASP A 275 15.84 26.40 -9.55
C ASP A 275 16.49 25.13 -10.14
N ASP A 276 17.54 25.30 -10.96
CA ASP A 276 18.21 24.20 -11.69
C ASP A 276 18.62 23.02 -10.80
N ARG A 277 18.96 23.29 -9.53
CA ARG A 277 19.31 22.32 -8.48
C ARG A 277 18.25 21.24 -8.20
N PHE A 278 17.01 21.43 -8.67
CA PHE A 278 15.90 20.49 -8.52
C PHE A 278 15.40 19.89 -9.85
N GLY A 279 16.10 20.12 -10.96
CA GLY A 279 15.91 19.44 -12.24
C GLY A 279 14.67 19.85 -13.06
N LEU A 280 13.56 20.29 -12.45
CA LEU A 280 12.29 20.56 -13.16
C LEU A 280 12.47 21.51 -14.36
N ALA A 281 13.20 22.62 -14.20
CA ALA A 281 13.46 23.54 -15.30
C ALA A 281 14.16 22.87 -16.49
N HIS A 282 15.11 21.96 -16.24
CA HIS A 282 15.77 21.18 -17.29
C HIS A 282 14.81 20.18 -17.96
N GLN A 283 13.92 19.54 -17.19
CA GLN A 283 12.91 18.62 -17.73
C GLN A 283 11.86 19.35 -18.60
N ILE A 284 11.51 20.60 -18.26
CA ILE A 284 10.66 21.47 -19.08
C ILE A 284 11.36 21.81 -20.40
N HIS A 285 12.58 22.38 -20.34
CA HIS A 285 13.32 22.80 -21.54
C HIS A 285 13.65 21.63 -22.49
N SER A 286 13.90 20.43 -21.96
CA SER A 286 14.12 19.21 -22.75
C SER A 286 12.83 18.53 -23.22
N LYS A 287 11.66 19.05 -22.83
CA LYS A 287 10.31 18.54 -23.15
C LYS A 287 10.05 17.10 -22.65
N GLN A 288 10.73 16.70 -21.57
CA GLN A 288 10.60 15.41 -20.88
C GLN A 288 9.83 15.49 -19.55
N CYS A 289 9.56 16.70 -19.04
CA CYS A 289 8.73 16.95 -17.87
C CYS A 289 7.39 16.21 -17.94
N ARG A 290 6.98 15.54 -16.86
CA ARG A 290 5.62 14.97 -16.72
C ARG A 290 4.90 15.52 -15.49
N LEU A 291 3.69 16.04 -15.70
CA LEU A 291 2.80 16.55 -14.65
C LEU A 291 1.57 15.65 -14.50
N TYR A 292 1.24 15.29 -13.26
CA TYR A 292 -0.05 14.70 -12.91
C TYR A 292 -0.88 15.73 -12.13
N SER A 293 -2.09 16.02 -12.61
CA SER A 293 -3.07 16.86 -11.94
C SER A 293 -4.27 16.02 -11.50
N LEU A 294 -4.53 16.01 -10.20
CA LEU A 294 -5.61 15.27 -9.56
C LEU A 294 -6.65 16.28 -9.06
N GLY A 295 -7.88 16.23 -9.58
CA GLY A 295 -8.89 17.22 -9.23
C GLY A 295 -10.33 16.72 -9.44
N LEU A 296 -11.24 17.21 -8.61
CA LEU A 296 -12.68 16.89 -8.72
C LEU A 296 -13.45 18.03 -9.39
N GLY A 297 -13.45 18.08 -10.73
CA GLY A 297 -14.37 18.93 -11.49
C GLY A 297 -14.12 20.44 -11.38
N SER A 298 -12.87 20.88 -11.17
CA SER A 298 -12.53 22.30 -11.20
C SER A 298 -12.50 22.83 -12.64
N ASP A 299 -13.22 23.92 -12.90
CA ASP A 299 -13.19 24.63 -14.19
C ASP A 299 -11.89 25.42 -14.41
N ASP A 300 -11.07 25.64 -13.38
CA ASP A 300 -9.81 26.37 -13.53
C ASP A 300 -8.68 25.43 -13.99
N THR A 301 -8.36 25.51 -15.29
CA THR A 301 -7.39 24.65 -15.99
C THR A 301 -6.06 25.35 -16.29
N ARG A 302 -5.90 26.62 -15.88
CA ARG A 302 -4.85 27.51 -16.38
C ARG A 302 -3.44 27.02 -16.06
N PHE A 303 -3.27 26.38 -14.90
CA PHE A 303 -2.00 25.75 -14.51
C PHE A 303 -1.64 24.56 -15.41
N GLU A 304 -2.59 23.65 -15.65
CA GLU A 304 -2.40 22.50 -16.54
C GLU A 304 -2.10 22.93 -17.99
N VAL A 305 -2.82 23.94 -18.48
CA VAL A 305 -2.62 24.50 -19.83
C VAL A 305 -1.26 25.21 -19.93
N GLY A 306 -0.88 26.00 -18.92
CA GLY A 306 0.43 26.66 -18.85
C GLY A 306 1.58 25.65 -18.92
N MET A 307 1.57 24.66 -18.03
CA MET A 307 2.62 23.63 -17.99
C MET A 307 2.67 22.77 -19.28
N ALA A 308 1.53 22.55 -19.95
CA ALA A 308 1.49 21.87 -21.26
C ALA A 308 2.09 22.74 -22.39
N ASN A 309 1.84 24.05 -22.37
CA ASN A 309 2.41 25.01 -23.32
C ASN A 309 3.93 25.18 -23.13
N ASP A 310 4.41 25.20 -21.88
CA ASP A 310 5.83 25.23 -21.52
C ASP A 310 6.56 23.93 -21.94
N GLY A 311 5.80 22.84 -22.15
CA GLY A 311 6.26 21.63 -22.81
C GLY A 311 6.20 20.35 -21.98
N CYS A 312 5.64 20.36 -20.77
CA CYS A 312 5.39 19.14 -20.00
C CYS A 312 4.33 18.26 -20.68
N GLU A 313 4.44 16.94 -20.55
CA GLU A 313 3.33 16.02 -20.74
C GLU A 313 2.42 16.10 -19.51
N VAL A 314 1.18 16.54 -19.70
CA VAL A 314 0.23 16.81 -18.60
C VAL A 314 -0.91 15.78 -18.64
N HIS A 315 -1.09 15.08 -17.51
CA HIS A 315 -2.17 14.13 -17.30
C HIS A 315 -3.12 14.64 -16.21
N ARG A 316 -4.33 15.04 -16.60
CA ARG A 316 -5.40 15.45 -15.69
C ARG A 316 -6.34 14.26 -15.44
N PHE A 317 -6.55 13.95 -14.16
CA PHE A 317 -7.44 12.89 -13.70
C PHE A 317 -8.71 13.52 -13.12
N ASP A 318 -9.79 13.47 -13.89
CA ASP A 318 -11.07 14.10 -13.56
C ASP A 318 -12.26 13.20 -13.97
N PRO A 319 -13.08 12.72 -13.01
CA PRO A 319 -14.17 11.79 -13.29
C PRO A 319 -15.36 12.38 -14.06
N SER A 320 -15.44 13.73 -14.20
CA SER A 320 -16.53 14.42 -14.90
C SER A 320 -16.40 14.37 -16.44
N VAL A 321 -15.21 14.09 -16.96
CA VAL A 321 -14.90 14.04 -18.39
C VAL A 321 -15.79 13.00 -19.09
N LYS A 322 -16.29 13.31 -20.29
CA LYS A 322 -17.28 12.44 -20.98
C LYS A 322 -16.66 11.13 -21.48
N SER A 323 -15.52 11.20 -22.16
CA SER A 323 -14.81 10.06 -22.75
C SER A 323 -13.72 9.53 -21.82
N ALA A 324 -13.36 8.24 -21.93
CA ALA A 324 -12.38 7.59 -21.04
C ALA A 324 -11.01 8.31 -21.04
N HIS A 325 -10.48 8.61 -22.23
CA HIS A 325 -9.30 9.43 -22.44
C HIS A 325 -9.58 10.45 -23.56
N VAL A 326 -9.08 11.68 -23.40
CA VAL A 326 -9.14 12.75 -24.41
C VAL A 326 -7.78 13.45 -24.45
N LEU A 327 -7.24 13.65 -25.65
CA LEU A 327 -6.14 14.58 -25.88
C LEU A 327 -6.77 15.89 -26.35
N GLU A 328 -6.63 16.97 -25.59
CA GLU A 328 -7.22 18.28 -25.93
C GLU A 328 -6.22 19.15 -26.70
N ASN A 329 -4.97 19.20 -26.22
CA ASN A 329 -3.81 19.77 -26.90
C ASN A 329 -2.73 18.68 -27.03
N GLU A 330 -1.72 18.84 -27.89
CA GLU A 330 -0.65 17.83 -28.15
C GLU A 330 0.02 17.21 -26.90
N ARG A 331 -0.04 17.91 -25.76
CA ARG A 331 0.55 17.48 -24.48
C ARG A 331 -0.42 17.47 -23.30
N LEU A 332 -1.71 17.71 -23.51
CA LEU A 332 -2.71 17.78 -22.43
C LEU A 332 -3.73 16.63 -22.55
N TRP A 333 -3.53 15.61 -21.73
CA TRP A 333 -4.40 14.46 -21.58
C TRP A 333 -5.42 14.67 -20.45
N TYR A 334 -6.68 14.33 -20.73
CA TYR A 334 -7.73 14.16 -19.73
C TYR A 334 -8.08 12.68 -19.60
N HIS A 335 -8.16 12.18 -18.38
CA HIS A 335 -8.54 10.81 -18.05
C HIS A 335 -9.78 10.84 -17.16
N ARG A 336 -10.84 10.13 -17.57
CA ARG A 336 -12.07 9.96 -16.79
C ARG A 336 -11.85 8.97 -15.65
N LEU A 337 -11.06 9.39 -14.70
CA LEU A 337 -10.57 8.58 -13.58
C LEU A 337 -10.33 9.49 -12.38
N SER A 338 -10.68 9.02 -11.19
CA SER A 338 -10.47 9.70 -9.92
C SER A 338 -9.50 8.92 -9.03
N ILE A 339 -8.74 9.66 -8.22
CA ILE A 339 -7.82 9.09 -7.25
C ILE A 339 -8.58 8.65 -6.00
N ASN A 340 -8.19 7.51 -5.44
CA ASN A 340 -8.67 7.01 -4.17
C ASN A 340 -7.50 6.36 -3.41
N TRP A 341 -7.52 6.41 -2.08
CA TRP A 341 -6.55 5.71 -1.23
C TRP A 341 -6.81 4.18 -1.14
N ARG A 342 -7.95 3.73 -1.68
CA ARG A 342 -8.34 2.32 -1.85
C ARG A 342 -8.55 2.01 -3.33
N ASP A 343 -8.03 0.87 -3.79
CA ASP A 343 -8.48 0.28 -5.06
C ASP A 343 -9.87 -0.35 -4.87
N PRO A 344 -10.75 -0.36 -5.88
CA PRO A 344 -12.08 -0.95 -5.76
C PRO A 344 -12.00 -2.47 -5.56
N HIS A 345 -12.75 -2.99 -4.59
CA HIS A 345 -12.82 -4.42 -4.30
C HIS A 345 -13.18 -5.21 -5.57
N PRO A 346 -12.47 -6.31 -5.92
CA PRO A 346 -12.71 -7.07 -7.15
C PRO A 346 -14.18 -7.46 -7.43
N ALA A 347 -14.95 -7.80 -6.40
CA ALA A 347 -16.38 -8.10 -6.53
C ALA A 347 -17.23 -6.88 -6.95
N VAL A 348 -16.84 -5.67 -6.56
CA VAL A 348 -17.49 -4.41 -6.95
C VAL A 348 -17.03 -3.95 -8.33
N ALA A 349 -15.75 -4.14 -8.67
CA ALA A 349 -15.22 -3.87 -10.00
C ALA A 349 -15.92 -4.71 -11.09
N ALA A 350 -16.25 -5.98 -10.78
CA ALA A 350 -17.02 -6.84 -11.67
C ALA A 350 -18.49 -6.38 -11.87
N GLN A 351 -19.10 -5.72 -10.87
CA GLN A 351 -20.48 -5.20 -10.96
C GLN A 351 -20.55 -3.78 -11.54
N LYS A 352 -19.48 -2.99 -11.42
CA LYS A 352 -19.33 -1.66 -12.00
C LYS A 352 -18.00 -1.60 -12.78
N PRO A 353 -17.95 -2.08 -14.03
CA PRO A 353 -16.73 -2.01 -14.86
C PRO A 353 -16.25 -0.57 -15.10
N TYR A 354 -17.14 0.42 -14.95
CA TYR A 354 -16.84 1.85 -14.98
C TYR A 354 -16.59 2.47 -13.59
N SER A 355 -16.23 1.68 -12.57
CA SER A 355 -15.80 2.18 -11.27
C SER A 355 -14.42 2.83 -11.39
N SER A 356 -14.42 4.09 -11.82
CA SER A 356 -13.25 4.85 -12.27
C SER A 356 -12.35 5.36 -11.14
N THR A 357 -12.26 4.65 -10.01
CA THR A 357 -11.36 4.95 -8.90
C THR A 357 -10.12 4.05 -8.94
N ARG A 358 -8.93 4.61 -8.71
CA ARG A 358 -7.65 3.89 -8.56
C ARG A 358 -6.73 4.60 -7.56
N LYS A 359 -5.78 3.89 -6.98
CA LYS A 359 -4.60 4.52 -6.36
C LYS A 359 -3.66 5.08 -7.42
N LEU A 360 -2.85 6.08 -7.03
CA LEU A 360 -1.84 6.66 -7.91
C LEU A 360 -0.81 5.62 -8.39
N ARG A 361 -0.38 4.69 -7.52
CA ARG A 361 0.54 3.61 -7.91
C ARG A 361 -0.03 2.72 -9.01
N THR A 362 -1.32 2.37 -8.90
CA THR A 362 -2.02 1.54 -9.89
C THR A 362 -2.05 2.26 -11.25
N ILE A 363 -2.31 3.56 -11.27
CA ILE A 363 -2.32 4.39 -12.48
C ILE A 363 -0.91 4.51 -13.09
N LEU A 364 0.11 4.80 -12.28
CA LEU A 364 1.50 4.87 -12.73
C LEU A 364 1.94 3.56 -13.40
N ASN A 365 1.53 2.41 -12.84
CA ASN A 365 1.77 1.09 -13.43
C ASN A 365 0.92 0.85 -14.70
N GLU A 366 -0.38 1.17 -14.70
CA GLU A 366 -1.29 1.03 -15.85
C GLU A 366 -0.82 1.86 -17.06
N PHE A 367 -0.18 3.01 -16.82
CA PHE A 367 0.34 3.92 -17.84
C PHE A 367 1.84 3.71 -18.19
N GLY A 368 2.56 2.85 -17.45
CA GLY A 368 4.00 2.64 -17.64
C GLY A 368 4.88 3.84 -17.21
N HIS A 369 4.37 4.71 -16.34
CA HIS A 369 5.07 5.91 -15.88
C HIS A 369 5.80 5.64 -14.55
N HIS A 370 7.14 5.70 -14.58
CA HIS A 370 7.99 5.44 -13.41
C HIS A 370 8.58 6.71 -12.76
N LYS A 371 8.24 7.89 -13.31
CA LYS A 371 8.56 9.21 -12.77
C LYS A 371 7.48 10.21 -13.18
N ILE A 372 7.18 11.14 -12.27
CA ILE A 372 6.45 12.38 -12.52
C ILE A 372 7.19 13.54 -11.82
N ASP A 373 7.41 14.64 -12.51
CA ASP A 373 8.16 15.78 -11.98
C ASP A 373 7.29 16.67 -11.09
N ILE A 374 5.98 16.71 -11.36
CA ILE A 374 4.99 17.47 -10.58
C ILE A 374 3.77 16.59 -10.31
N LEU A 375 3.40 16.44 -9.04
CA LEU A 375 2.09 15.95 -8.61
C LEU A 375 1.30 17.08 -7.95
N LYS A 376 0.28 17.59 -8.65
CA LYS A 376 -0.67 18.59 -8.15
C LYS A 376 -1.96 17.89 -7.74
N ALA A 377 -2.44 18.09 -6.51
CA ALA A 377 -3.64 17.42 -6.00
C ALA A 377 -4.60 18.37 -5.26
N ASP A 378 -5.88 18.20 -5.55
CA ASP A 378 -7.00 18.93 -4.97
C ASP A 378 -8.16 17.93 -4.79
N LEU A 379 -8.35 17.40 -3.58
CA LEU A 379 -9.13 16.17 -3.36
C LEU A 379 -10.20 16.28 -2.26
N GLU A 380 -10.67 17.50 -1.96
CA GLU A 380 -11.83 17.76 -1.08
C GLU A 380 -11.79 16.98 0.26
N SER A 381 -10.69 17.10 1.01
CA SER A 381 -10.44 16.43 2.30
C SER A 381 -10.03 14.94 2.23
N ALA A 382 -9.77 14.40 1.03
CA ALA A 382 -9.16 13.07 0.87
C ALA A 382 -7.62 13.08 0.83
N GLU A 383 -6.99 14.26 0.84
CA GLU A 383 -5.54 14.42 0.62
C GLU A 383 -4.73 13.74 1.72
N TRP A 384 -5.22 13.75 2.96
CA TRP A 384 -4.58 13.10 4.09
C TRP A 384 -4.44 11.58 3.90
N LYS A 385 -5.45 10.91 3.34
CA LYS A 385 -5.41 9.47 3.07
C LYS A 385 -4.70 9.11 1.78
N VAL A 386 -4.74 9.99 0.77
CA VAL A 386 -3.88 9.82 -0.41
C VAL A 386 -2.41 9.99 -0.02
N LEU A 387 -2.04 11.01 0.77
CA LEU A 387 -0.68 11.19 1.28
C LEU A 387 -0.21 9.99 2.11
N GLU A 388 -1.04 9.48 3.03
CA GLU A 388 -0.75 8.24 3.75
C GLU A 388 -0.45 7.08 2.77
N ASN A 389 -1.29 6.89 1.74
CA ASN A 389 -1.05 5.85 0.74
C ASN A 389 0.24 6.08 -0.08
N LEU A 390 0.57 7.32 -0.47
CA LEU A 390 1.81 7.65 -1.19
C LEU A 390 3.07 7.34 -0.35
N ILE A 391 2.99 7.52 0.98
CA ILE A 391 4.07 7.19 1.92
C ILE A 391 4.18 5.67 2.12
N LEU A 392 3.07 4.99 2.41
CA LEU A 392 3.08 3.55 2.73
C LEU A 392 3.36 2.66 1.51
N GLU A 393 3.14 3.17 0.29
CA GLU A 393 3.42 2.45 -0.97
C GLU A 393 4.66 2.95 -1.73
N ASP A 394 5.47 3.82 -1.13
CA ASP A 394 6.72 4.34 -1.72
C ASP A 394 6.56 5.03 -3.09
N VAL A 395 5.42 5.67 -3.31
CA VAL A 395 5.16 6.44 -4.53
C VAL A 395 5.93 7.76 -4.53
N LEU A 396 6.23 8.32 -3.35
CA LEU A 396 6.99 9.56 -3.18
C LEU A 396 8.38 9.53 -3.83
N GLU A 397 9.03 8.38 -3.96
CA GLU A 397 10.35 8.25 -4.61
C GLU A 397 10.27 8.43 -6.14
N GLN A 398 9.07 8.43 -6.72
CA GLN A 398 8.78 8.67 -8.14
C GLN A 398 8.30 10.10 -8.42
N ILE A 399 8.36 11.01 -7.43
CA ILE A 399 7.82 12.36 -7.48
C ILE A 399 8.92 13.41 -7.26
N GLY A 400 9.03 14.39 -8.16
CA GLY A 400 9.95 15.52 -8.04
C GLY A 400 9.41 16.66 -7.16
N GLN A 401 8.19 17.10 -7.40
CA GLN A 401 7.52 18.17 -6.66
C GLN A 401 6.08 17.78 -6.34
N LEU A 402 5.62 18.18 -5.15
CA LEU A 402 4.31 17.85 -4.61
C LEU A 402 3.59 19.16 -4.28
N ILE A 403 2.38 19.36 -4.83
CA ILE A 403 1.55 20.55 -4.56
C ILE A 403 0.16 20.09 -4.13
N PHE A 404 -0.17 20.24 -2.86
CA PHE A 404 -1.47 19.84 -2.31
C PHE A 404 -2.24 21.07 -1.81
N GLU A 405 -3.54 21.18 -2.13
CA GLU A 405 -4.46 21.93 -1.26
C GLU A 405 -4.85 21.02 -0.09
N ILE A 406 -4.51 21.41 1.15
CA ILE A 406 -4.91 20.69 2.34
C ILE A 406 -6.15 21.32 2.98
N HIS A 407 -7.14 20.48 3.26
CA HIS A 407 -8.37 20.86 3.94
C HIS A 407 -8.29 20.60 5.45
N LEU A 408 -8.60 21.62 6.26
CA LEU A 408 -8.43 21.63 7.73
C LEU A 408 -9.74 21.78 8.54
N HIS A 409 -10.87 22.06 7.88
CA HIS A 409 -12.14 22.29 8.57
C HIS A 409 -12.78 21.03 9.17
N TRP A 410 -12.29 19.83 8.79
CA TRP A 410 -12.78 18.51 9.20
C TRP A 410 -11.61 17.50 9.12
N PRO A 411 -11.56 16.39 9.89
CA PRO A 411 -10.41 15.47 9.92
C PRO A 411 -9.97 14.81 8.60
N GLY A 412 -10.82 14.81 7.57
CA GLY A 412 -10.67 14.02 6.35
C GLY A 412 -11.27 12.62 6.48
N PHE A 413 -11.38 11.93 5.35
CA PHE A 413 -12.01 10.61 5.28
C PHE A 413 -11.21 9.57 6.06
N GLU A 414 -11.90 8.72 6.84
CA GLU A 414 -11.29 7.60 7.58
C GLU A 414 -10.16 8.01 8.57
N VAL A 415 -10.14 9.28 9.00
CA VAL A 415 -9.27 9.78 10.08
C VAL A 415 -10.11 9.91 11.36
N SER A 416 -9.87 9.02 12.33
CA SER A 416 -10.66 8.90 13.57
C SER A 416 -9.84 9.13 14.83
N GLY A 417 -10.36 9.89 15.79
CA GLY A 417 -9.75 10.10 17.11
C GLY A 417 -10.30 11.35 17.80
N SER A 418 -9.59 11.84 18.83
CA SER A 418 -9.77 13.23 19.29
C SER A 418 -9.21 14.20 18.24
N ASP A 419 -9.66 15.46 18.25
CA ASP A 419 -9.09 16.50 17.38
C ASP A 419 -7.56 16.59 17.52
N SER A 420 -7.02 16.47 18.73
CA SER A 420 -5.56 16.46 18.95
C SER A 420 -4.89 15.22 18.34
N SER A 421 -5.56 14.07 18.31
CA SER A 421 -5.07 12.86 17.60
C SER A 421 -5.07 13.05 16.09
N VAL A 422 -6.09 13.71 15.54
CA VAL A 422 -6.21 14.04 14.11
C VAL A 422 -5.07 14.96 13.67
N VAL A 423 -4.85 16.08 14.38
CA VAL A 423 -3.78 17.02 14.04
C VAL A 423 -2.40 16.38 14.20
N ARG A 424 -2.21 15.55 15.24
CA ARG A 424 -0.98 14.77 15.44
C ARG A 424 -0.72 13.80 14.27
N PHE A 425 -1.75 13.18 13.71
CA PHE A 425 -1.65 12.33 12.52
C PHE A 425 -1.28 13.16 11.28
N TRP A 426 -1.97 14.27 11.01
CA TRP A 426 -1.63 15.20 9.92
C TRP A 426 -0.18 15.67 10.00
N TYR A 427 0.27 16.12 11.18
CA TYR A 427 1.66 16.51 11.42
C TYR A 427 2.66 15.36 11.17
N SER A 428 2.28 14.13 11.52
CA SER A 428 3.13 12.95 11.29
C SER A 428 3.31 12.67 9.80
N LEU A 429 2.25 12.75 8.98
CA LEU A 429 2.33 12.63 7.52
C LEU A 429 3.27 13.68 6.91
N LEU A 430 3.24 14.92 7.40
CA LEU A 430 4.14 15.97 6.93
C LEU A 430 5.60 15.74 7.36
N LYS A 431 5.85 15.14 8.54
CA LYS A 431 7.20 14.70 8.92
C LYS A 431 7.72 13.54 8.07
N GLU A 432 6.86 12.67 7.55
CA GLU A 432 7.26 11.61 6.63
C GLU A 432 7.71 12.14 5.26
N LEU A 433 7.08 13.20 4.74
CA LEU A 433 7.61 13.93 3.57
C LEU A 433 9.04 14.41 3.82
N GLU A 434 9.32 14.98 4.99
CA GLU A 434 10.68 15.40 5.37
C GLU A 434 11.69 14.25 5.43
N LEU A 435 11.26 13.05 5.87
CA LEU A 435 12.08 11.84 5.91
C LEU A 435 12.32 11.23 4.52
N GLN A 436 11.43 11.48 3.56
CA GLN A 436 11.65 11.20 2.12
C GLN A 436 12.28 12.40 1.38
N ASP A 437 13.00 13.27 2.10
CA ASP A 437 13.80 14.37 1.55
C ASP A 437 13.02 15.50 0.83
N PHE A 438 11.69 15.54 0.95
CA PHE A 438 10.89 16.67 0.52
C PHE A 438 11.04 17.85 1.48
N ARG A 439 11.07 19.08 0.97
CA ARG A 439 11.13 20.33 1.76
C ARG A 439 10.10 21.33 1.25
N LEU A 440 9.34 21.92 2.19
CA LEU A 440 8.33 22.93 1.89
C LEU A 440 9.01 24.22 1.40
N PHE A 441 8.76 24.62 0.16
CA PHE A 441 9.30 25.86 -0.41
C PHE A 441 8.24 26.97 -0.56
N HIS A 442 6.96 26.61 -0.60
CA HIS A 442 5.86 27.57 -0.69
C HIS A 442 4.67 27.16 0.19
N SER A 443 3.98 28.16 0.73
CA SER A 443 2.75 28.02 1.49
C SER A 443 1.84 29.22 1.24
N TYR A 444 0.62 28.94 0.81
CA TYR A 444 -0.42 29.94 0.57
C TYR A 444 -1.62 29.66 1.48
N LYS A 445 -1.95 30.63 2.34
CA LYS A 445 -3.16 30.62 3.17
C LYS A 445 -4.31 31.24 2.37
N ASP A 446 -5.31 30.47 2.01
CA ASP A 446 -6.50 31.01 1.34
C ASP A 446 -7.35 31.80 2.35
N LEU A 447 -7.49 33.11 2.14
CA LEU A 447 -8.30 34.00 2.98
C LEU A 447 -9.74 34.16 2.49
N SER A 448 -10.09 33.64 1.31
CA SER A 448 -11.47 33.60 0.80
C SER A 448 -12.29 32.48 1.46
N LYS A 449 -11.63 31.40 1.90
CA LYS A 449 -12.25 30.24 2.53
C LYS A 449 -12.52 30.50 4.04
N PRO A 450 -13.51 29.83 4.65
CA PRO A 450 -13.84 30.01 6.06
C PRO A 450 -12.64 29.79 7.00
N GLN A 451 -12.47 30.63 8.02
CA GLN A 451 -11.37 30.50 8.98
C GLN A 451 -11.71 29.46 10.08
N ILE A 452 -11.87 28.21 9.65
CA ILE A 452 -12.37 27.07 10.44
C ILE A 452 -11.31 25.96 10.48
N PHE A 453 -10.92 25.56 11.68
CA PHE A 453 -10.01 24.45 11.95
C PHE A 453 -10.74 23.41 12.79
N LEU A 454 -10.92 22.18 12.27
CA LEU A 454 -11.69 21.10 12.89
C LEU A 454 -13.03 21.57 13.49
N ARG A 455 -13.85 22.20 12.64
CA ARG A 455 -15.17 22.79 12.96
C ARG A 455 -15.17 23.87 14.06
N LYS A 456 -14.01 24.44 14.39
CA LYS A 456 -13.83 25.48 15.40
C LYS A 456 -13.17 26.73 14.81
N ASN A 457 -13.62 27.90 15.27
CA ASN A 457 -13.09 29.22 14.84
C ASN A 457 -11.89 29.59 15.74
N ILE A 458 -10.75 28.95 15.52
CA ILE A 458 -9.58 29.03 16.40
C ILE A 458 -8.26 29.25 15.62
N PHE A 459 -7.25 29.78 16.32
CA PHE A 459 -5.88 30.03 15.85
C PHE A 459 -5.71 30.96 14.62
N ASN A 460 -6.77 31.62 14.14
CA ASN A 460 -6.75 32.35 12.86
C ASN A 460 -6.23 31.47 11.70
N ALA A 461 -6.63 30.20 11.68
CA ALA A 461 -6.32 29.27 10.62
C ALA A 461 -7.39 29.31 9.53
N SER A 462 -6.98 29.22 8.26
CA SER A 462 -7.92 28.94 7.17
C SER A 462 -8.36 27.47 7.20
N SER A 463 -9.53 27.18 6.63
CA SER A 463 -9.94 25.83 6.26
C SER A 463 -9.14 25.25 5.09
N CYS A 464 -8.38 26.07 4.35
CA CYS A 464 -7.61 25.71 3.15
C CYS A 464 -6.20 26.34 3.15
N TYR A 465 -5.21 25.53 2.80
CA TYR A 465 -3.86 26.01 2.45
C TYR A 465 -3.36 25.26 1.22
N THR A 466 -2.76 25.97 0.26
CA THR A 466 -2.00 25.33 -0.83
C THR A 466 -0.53 25.29 -0.44
N LEU A 467 0.06 24.10 -0.44
CA LEU A 467 1.43 23.84 0.02
C LEU A 467 2.25 23.17 -1.09
N SER A 468 3.46 23.69 -1.36
CA SER A 468 4.37 23.11 -2.35
C SER A 468 5.67 22.63 -1.71
N TRP A 469 6.02 21.37 -1.95
CA TRP A 469 7.28 20.75 -1.55
C TRP A 469 8.11 20.34 -2.76
N VAL A 470 9.43 20.43 -2.62
CA VAL A 470 10.41 19.92 -3.60
C VAL A 470 11.21 18.78 -2.99
N ASN A 471 11.37 17.69 -3.74
CA ASN A 471 12.23 16.56 -3.38
C ASN A 471 13.69 16.97 -3.60
N THR A 472 14.43 17.16 -2.50
CA THR A 472 15.82 17.65 -2.56
C THR A 472 16.83 16.64 -3.11
N ARG A 473 16.38 15.44 -3.51
CA ARG A 473 17.17 14.41 -4.21
C ARG A 473 16.73 14.17 -5.65
N TRP A 474 15.73 14.90 -6.18
CA TRP A 474 15.26 14.72 -7.56
C TRP A 474 16.36 15.04 -8.59
N LYS A 475 16.44 14.20 -9.62
CA LYS A 475 17.39 14.26 -10.75
C LYS A 475 16.75 13.59 -11.95
#